data_AF-A0A7S3N050-F1
#
_entry.id   AF-A0A7S3N050-F1
#
_cell.length_a   1.000
_cell.length_b   1.000
_cell.length_c   1.000
_cell.angle_alpha   90.00
_cell.angle_beta   90.00
_cell.angle_gamma   90.00
#
_symmetry.space_group_name_H-M   'P 1'
#
loop_
_entity.id
_entity.type
_entity.pdbx_description
1 polymer ?
#
loop_
_entity_poly.entity_id
_entity_poly.type
_entity_poly.pdbx_seq_one_letter_code
_entity_poly.pdbx_strand_id
1 'polypeptide(L)'
;ILGKYQDLNAELDEGDSLSRFFGLMKNFNNGVDINKELRERIEEYFDYRWEKDLNQAINDEEEYEILMQLPNDVQDGIYNKFLFGNFLKVFDDTFRIPFIDKETGIPIDNKFYDWENSTYREFMMKLLCSLEPRYERRDDFIYYQLQDVIEVIFVEQGSVDVGFEVSFQ
;
A
#
# COMPACT_ATOMS: atom_id res chain seq x y z
N ILE A 1 -1.92 28.28 29.83
CA ILE A 1 -0.89 27.48 29.10
C ILE A 1 -1.29 26.00 29.06
N LEU A 2 -1.78 25.41 30.16
CA LEU A 2 -2.27 24.01 30.20
C LEU A 2 -3.55 23.74 29.37
N GLY A 3 -4.45 24.73 29.21
CA GLY A 3 -5.67 24.55 28.40
C GLY A 3 -5.46 24.49 26.88
N LYS A 4 -4.29 24.87 26.36
CA LYS A 4 -3.98 24.76 24.91
C LYS A 4 -3.50 23.37 24.48
N TYR A 5 -3.19 22.50 25.44
CA TYR A 5 -2.73 21.13 25.15
C TYR A 5 -3.87 20.10 25.20
N GLN A 6 -5.01 20.43 25.81
CA GLN A 6 -6.17 19.53 25.84
C GLN A 6 -6.94 19.51 24.51
N ASP A 7 -6.82 20.57 23.70
CA ASP A 7 -7.37 20.64 22.33
C ASP A 7 -6.45 19.98 21.26
N LEU A 8 -5.26 19.53 21.63
CA LEU A 8 -4.37 18.77 20.72
C LEU A 8 -4.78 17.30 20.58
N ASN A 9 -5.61 16.80 21.50
CA ASN A 9 -6.13 15.42 21.53
C ASN A 9 -7.62 15.32 21.14
N ALA A 10 -8.27 16.44 20.79
CA ALA A 10 -9.53 16.35 20.06
C ALA A 10 -9.15 15.88 18.66
N GLU A 11 -9.63 14.70 18.25
CA GLU A 11 -9.41 14.08 16.91
C GLU A 11 -9.11 15.16 15.88
N LEU A 12 -7.83 15.37 15.61
CA LEU A 12 -7.41 16.32 14.60
C LEU A 12 -7.79 15.66 13.29
N ASP A 13 -8.83 16.20 12.66
CA ASP A 13 -9.17 15.87 11.27
C ASP A 13 -7.86 15.83 10.47
N GLU A 14 -7.60 14.74 9.76
CA GLU A 14 -6.32 14.52 9.11
C GLU A 14 -6.00 15.65 8.11
N GLY A 15 -7.04 16.32 7.58
CA GLY A 15 -6.93 17.56 6.81
C GLY A 15 -6.39 18.77 7.59
N ASP A 16 -6.70 18.91 8.88
CA ASP A 16 -6.12 19.93 9.74
C ASP A 16 -4.63 19.67 9.99
N SER A 17 -4.26 18.39 10.12
CA SER A 17 -2.87 17.97 10.27
C SER A 17 -2.06 18.28 9.00
N LEU A 18 -2.62 18.04 7.82
CA LEU A 18 -1.99 18.39 6.54
C LEU A 18 -1.85 19.90 6.36
N SER A 19 -2.87 20.68 6.76
CA SER A 19 -2.81 22.15 6.76
C SER A 19 -1.70 22.68 7.66
N ARG A 20 -1.52 22.10 8.85
CA ARG A 20 -0.40 22.43 9.76
C ARG A 20 0.95 22.06 9.15
N PHE A 21 1.05 20.91 8.49
CA PHE A 21 2.27 20.50 7.78
C PHE A 21 2.71 21.53 6.74
N PHE A 22 1.79 22.05 5.92
CA PHE A 22 2.13 23.11 4.96
C PHE A 22 2.54 24.43 5.65
N GLY A 23 1.90 24.77 6.76
CA GLY A 23 2.32 25.91 7.59
C GLY A 23 3.75 25.77 8.13
N LEU A 24 4.14 24.56 8.55
CA LEU A 24 5.51 24.26 8.96
C LEU A 24 6.50 24.38 7.79
N MET A 25 6.16 23.81 6.64
CA MET A 25 7.00 23.91 5.43
C MET A 25 7.23 25.37 5.02
N LYS A 26 6.18 26.20 5.08
CA LYS A 26 6.29 27.66 4.85
C LYS A 26 7.26 28.32 5.83
N ASN A 27 7.21 27.95 7.10
CA ASN A 27 8.12 28.48 8.11
C ASN A 27 9.59 28.12 7.81
N PHE A 28 9.86 26.87 7.42
CA PHE A 28 11.19 26.44 6.99
C PHE A 28 11.63 27.06 5.65
N ASN A 29 10.68 27.47 4.82
CA ASN A 29 10.91 28.15 3.56
C ASN A 29 10.83 29.68 3.69
N ASN A 30 11.21 30.24 4.85
CA ASN A 30 11.29 31.69 5.10
C ASN A 30 10.00 32.48 4.80
N GLY A 31 8.85 31.88 5.08
CA GLY A 31 7.55 32.51 4.82
C GLY A 31 7.06 32.39 3.38
N VAL A 32 7.80 31.69 2.52
CA VAL A 32 7.40 31.42 1.13
C VAL A 32 6.61 30.11 1.08
N ASP A 33 5.41 30.17 0.51
CA ASP A 33 4.60 28.98 0.30
C ASP A 33 5.30 27.99 -0.65
N ILE A 34 5.04 26.70 -0.46
CA ILE A 34 5.47 25.69 -1.42
C ILE A 34 4.79 25.91 -2.77
N ASN A 35 5.40 25.40 -3.84
CA ASN A 35 4.80 25.46 -5.18
C ASN A 35 3.38 24.88 -5.15
N LYS A 36 2.44 25.57 -5.81
CA LYS A 36 1.01 25.23 -5.81
C LYS A 36 0.74 23.84 -6.38
N GLU A 37 1.39 23.48 -7.50
CA GLU A 37 1.24 22.16 -8.12
C GLU A 37 1.78 21.05 -7.21
N LEU A 38 2.92 21.29 -6.56
CA LEU A 38 3.44 20.34 -5.57
C LEU A 38 2.49 20.17 -4.39
N ARG A 39 1.88 21.27 -3.91
CA ARG A 39 0.88 21.22 -2.85
C ARG A 39 -0.33 20.38 -3.26
N GLU A 40 -0.90 20.63 -4.44
CA GLU A 40 -2.03 19.89 -4.99
C GLU A 40 -1.71 18.39 -5.11
N ARG A 41 -0.49 18.04 -5.55
CA ARG A 41 -0.04 16.63 -5.62
C ARG A 41 0.03 15.97 -4.25
N ILE A 42 0.47 16.69 -3.22
CA ILE A 42 0.53 16.17 -1.84
C ILE A 42 -0.88 15.98 -1.29
N GLU A 43 -1.77 16.96 -1.50
CA GLU A 43 -3.18 16.88 -1.08
C GLU A 43 -3.87 15.68 -1.75
N GLU A 44 -3.76 15.52 -3.07
CA GLU A 44 -4.32 14.37 -3.80
C GLU A 44 -3.76 13.03 -3.33
N TYR A 45 -2.47 12.95 -3.00
CA TYR A 45 -1.87 11.73 -2.47
C TYR A 45 -2.53 11.31 -1.15
N PHE A 46 -2.69 12.25 -0.20
CA PHE A 46 -3.28 11.95 1.10
C PHE A 46 -4.78 11.66 0.97
N ASP A 47 -5.52 12.44 0.17
CA ASP A 47 -6.94 12.18 -0.09
C ASP A 47 -7.16 10.76 -0.63
N TYR A 48 -6.34 10.34 -1.59
CA TYR A 48 -6.42 8.99 -2.14
C TYR A 48 -6.02 7.93 -1.11
N ARG A 49 -4.94 8.16 -0.35
CA ARG A 49 -4.48 7.21 0.68
C ARG A 49 -5.53 7.01 1.77
N TRP A 50 -6.08 8.08 2.32
CA TRP A 50 -7.14 8.02 3.34
C TRP A 50 -8.40 7.30 2.85
N GLU A 51 -8.74 7.43 1.56
CA GLU A 51 -9.91 6.74 1.02
C GLU A 51 -9.64 5.24 0.73
N LYS A 52 -8.42 4.89 0.30
CA LYS A 52 -8.13 3.57 -0.31
C LYS A 52 -7.25 2.64 0.52
N ASP A 53 -6.58 3.12 1.55
CA ASP A 53 -5.63 2.32 2.31
C ASP A 53 -6.35 1.38 3.28
N LEU A 54 -6.57 0.14 2.84
CA LEU A 54 -7.28 -0.88 3.61
C LEU A 54 -6.54 -1.28 4.90
N ASN A 55 -5.22 -1.12 4.93
CA ASN A 55 -4.41 -1.42 6.12
C ASN A 55 -4.59 -0.36 7.21
N GLN A 56 -5.26 0.78 6.92
CA GLN A 56 -5.63 1.73 7.97
C GLN A 56 -6.62 1.17 9.00
N ALA A 57 -7.30 0.06 8.68
CA ALA A 57 -8.20 -0.62 9.62
C ALA A 57 -7.48 -1.33 10.78
N ILE A 58 -6.16 -1.57 10.64
CA ILE A 58 -5.29 -2.20 11.64
C ILE A 58 -3.94 -1.49 11.55
N ASN A 59 -3.86 -0.26 12.06
CA ASN A 59 -2.75 0.65 11.77
C ASN A 59 -1.84 0.95 12.95
N ASP A 60 -2.16 0.42 14.13
CA ASP A 60 -1.32 0.51 15.31
C ASP A 60 -0.94 -0.85 15.90
N GLU A 61 0.05 -0.80 16.79
CA GLU A 61 0.63 -2.00 17.42
C GLU A 61 -0.39 -2.72 18.31
N GLU A 62 -1.29 -2.00 18.98
CA GLU A 62 -2.29 -2.57 19.88
C GLU A 62 -3.35 -3.35 19.08
N GLU A 63 -3.84 -2.78 17.97
CA GLU A 63 -4.76 -3.44 17.05
C GLU A 63 -4.13 -4.69 16.41
N TYR A 64 -2.85 -4.62 16.04
CA TYR A 64 -2.12 -5.77 15.53
C TYR A 64 -1.97 -6.87 16.59
N GLU A 65 -1.65 -6.52 17.84
CA GLU A 65 -1.60 -7.47 18.95
C GLU A 65 -2.96 -8.13 19.20
N ILE A 66 -4.05 -7.39 19.06
CA ILE A 66 -5.42 -7.93 19.17
C ILE A 66 -5.70 -8.91 18.02
N LEU A 67 -5.39 -8.52 16.78
CA LEU A 67 -5.51 -9.39 15.60
C LEU A 67 -4.75 -10.71 15.81
N MET A 68 -3.54 -10.64 16.37
CA MET A 68 -2.70 -11.83 16.57
C MET A 68 -3.20 -12.80 17.62
N GLN A 69 -4.09 -12.36 18.50
CA GLN A 69 -4.78 -13.24 19.45
C GLN A 69 -5.95 -14.00 18.84
N LEU A 70 -6.41 -13.60 17.64
CA LEU A 70 -7.50 -14.28 16.95
C LEU A 70 -7.06 -15.61 16.35
N PRO A 71 -7.97 -16.59 16.19
CA PRO A 71 -7.71 -17.80 15.42
C PRO A 71 -7.27 -17.49 13.98
N ASN A 72 -6.41 -18.35 13.41
CA ASN A 72 -5.85 -18.15 12.06
C ASN A 72 -6.95 -18.00 11.00
N ASP A 73 -7.99 -18.82 11.04
CA ASP A 73 -9.11 -18.78 10.10
C ASP A 73 -9.88 -17.45 10.14
N VAL A 74 -9.94 -16.82 11.32
CA VAL A 74 -10.54 -15.49 11.49
C VAL A 74 -9.63 -14.41 10.90
N GLN A 75 -8.33 -14.44 11.21
CA GLN A 75 -7.36 -13.51 10.61
C GLN A 75 -7.37 -13.60 9.08
N ASP A 76 -7.39 -14.84 8.57
CA ASP A 76 -7.41 -15.13 7.14
C ASP A 76 -8.69 -14.56 6.53
N GLY A 77 -9.85 -14.75 7.16
CA GLY A 77 -11.11 -14.17 6.70
C GLY A 77 -11.10 -12.64 6.64
N ILE A 78 -10.46 -11.97 7.60
CA ILE A 78 -10.31 -10.51 7.59
C ILE A 78 -9.50 -10.07 6.37
N TYR A 79 -8.32 -10.67 6.14
CA TYR A 79 -7.44 -10.24 5.07
C TYR A 79 -7.88 -10.75 3.69
N ASN A 80 -8.17 -12.03 3.54
CA ASN A 80 -8.36 -12.67 2.24
C ASN A 80 -9.78 -12.58 1.68
N LYS A 81 -10.79 -12.29 2.51
CA LYS A 81 -12.18 -12.13 2.08
C LYS A 81 -12.67 -10.70 2.23
N PHE A 82 -12.43 -10.08 3.38
CA PHE A 82 -13.01 -8.78 3.68
C PHE A 82 -12.19 -7.61 3.12
N LEU A 83 -10.93 -7.45 3.54
CA LEU A 83 -10.08 -6.35 3.11
C LEU A 83 -9.64 -6.53 1.65
N PHE A 84 -8.90 -7.60 1.35
CA PHE A 84 -8.22 -7.78 0.06
C PHE A 84 -8.91 -8.80 -0.86
N GLY A 85 -10.17 -9.15 -0.63
CA GLY A 85 -10.88 -10.14 -1.44
C GLY A 85 -10.97 -9.77 -2.93
N ASN A 86 -11.17 -8.50 -3.24
CA ASN A 86 -11.17 -8.02 -4.63
C ASN A 86 -9.78 -8.07 -5.25
N PHE A 87 -8.77 -7.57 -4.54
CA PHE A 87 -7.37 -7.61 -4.96
C PHE A 87 -6.92 -9.05 -5.28
N LEU A 88 -7.16 -9.98 -4.36
CA LEU A 88 -6.79 -11.39 -4.55
C LEU A 88 -7.54 -12.04 -5.72
N LYS A 89 -8.77 -11.61 -6.00
CA LYS A 89 -9.52 -12.08 -7.17
C LYS A 89 -8.93 -11.53 -8.48
N VAL A 90 -8.49 -10.27 -8.51
CA VAL A 90 -7.84 -9.66 -9.68
C VAL A 90 -6.51 -10.35 -9.98
N PHE A 91 -5.76 -10.70 -8.95
CA PHE A 91 -4.42 -11.29 -9.05
C PHE A 91 -4.38 -12.79 -8.69
N ASP A 92 -5.50 -13.52 -8.86
CA ASP A 92 -5.61 -14.94 -8.49
C ASP A 92 -4.50 -15.78 -9.14
N ASP A 93 -4.31 -15.60 -10.45
CA ASP A 93 -3.27 -16.29 -11.22
C ASP A 93 -1.85 -15.95 -10.75
N THR A 94 -1.61 -14.72 -10.29
CA THR A 94 -0.30 -14.28 -9.78
C THR A 94 0.06 -15.00 -8.48
N PHE A 95 -0.92 -15.21 -7.61
CA PHE A 95 -0.72 -15.86 -6.31
C PHE A 95 -1.02 -17.37 -6.33
N ARG A 96 -1.40 -17.91 -7.48
CA ARG A 96 -1.58 -19.35 -7.70
C ARG A 96 -0.24 -20.07 -7.85
N ILE A 97 0.44 -20.30 -6.74
CA ILE A 97 1.77 -20.91 -6.71
C ILE A 97 1.65 -22.45 -6.73
N PRO A 98 2.18 -23.15 -7.75
CA PRO A 98 2.14 -24.60 -7.79
C PRO A 98 3.18 -25.24 -6.87
N PHE A 99 2.91 -26.43 -6.39
CA PHE A 99 3.94 -27.26 -5.75
C PHE A 99 4.94 -27.73 -6.81
N ILE A 100 6.24 -27.66 -6.49
CA ILE A 100 7.31 -28.15 -7.36
C ILE A 100 7.75 -29.53 -6.87
N ASP A 101 7.81 -30.49 -7.79
CA ASP A 101 8.43 -31.78 -7.55
C ASP A 101 9.94 -31.60 -7.37
N LYS A 102 10.48 -32.09 -6.24
CA LYS A 102 11.88 -31.82 -5.85
C LYS A 102 12.90 -32.59 -6.71
N GLU A 103 12.51 -33.67 -7.35
CA GLU A 103 13.42 -34.49 -8.17
C GLU A 103 13.48 -33.97 -9.60
N THR A 104 12.34 -33.56 -10.15
CA THR A 104 12.21 -33.15 -11.55
C THR A 104 12.24 -31.63 -11.74
N GLY A 105 11.93 -30.85 -10.70
CA GLY A 105 11.77 -29.39 -10.78
C GLY A 105 10.49 -28.95 -11.51
N ILE A 106 9.57 -29.89 -11.81
CA ILE A 106 8.36 -29.64 -12.58
C ILE A 106 7.18 -29.38 -11.61
N PRO A 107 6.25 -28.46 -11.95
CA PRO A 107 5.00 -28.30 -11.22
C PRO A 107 4.20 -29.61 -11.11
N ILE A 108 3.76 -29.94 -9.90
CA ILE A 108 2.86 -31.06 -9.65
C ILE A 108 1.46 -30.65 -10.11
N ASP A 109 0.88 -31.46 -11.00
CA ASP A 109 -0.42 -31.19 -11.57
C ASP A 109 -1.50 -31.04 -10.49
N ASN A 110 -2.35 -30.02 -10.66
CA ASN A 110 -3.47 -29.70 -9.79
C ASN A 110 -3.13 -29.54 -8.29
N LYS A 111 -1.88 -29.22 -7.95
CA LYS A 111 -1.46 -29.01 -6.56
C LYS A 111 -0.88 -27.61 -6.39
N PHE A 112 -1.56 -26.78 -5.61
CA PHE A 112 -1.20 -25.38 -5.38
C PHE A 112 -1.15 -25.07 -3.89
N TYR A 113 -0.30 -24.13 -3.52
CA TYR A 113 -0.26 -23.60 -2.17
C TYR A 113 -1.55 -22.83 -1.85
N ASP A 114 -2.00 -22.93 -0.61
CA ASP A 114 -3.19 -22.26 -0.10
C ASP A 114 -2.99 -21.79 1.35
N TRP A 115 -4.04 -21.19 1.92
CA TRP A 115 -4.03 -20.63 3.27
C TRP A 115 -3.88 -21.69 4.38
N GLU A 116 -4.13 -22.97 4.10
CA GLU A 116 -3.87 -24.07 5.04
C GLU A 116 -2.36 -24.36 5.13
N ASN A 117 -1.56 -23.94 4.14
CA ASN A 117 -0.11 -24.05 4.18
C ASN A 117 0.50 -22.87 4.96
N SER A 118 1.08 -23.17 6.13
CA SER A 118 1.64 -22.15 7.03
C SER A 118 2.64 -21.20 6.36
N THR A 119 3.54 -21.71 5.51
CA THR A 119 4.52 -20.87 4.80
C THR A 119 3.87 -19.94 3.79
N TYR A 120 2.88 -20.42 3.03
CA TYR A 120 2.16 -19.60 2.07
C TYR A 120 1.31 -18.55 2.79
N ARG A 121 0.59 -18.96 3.85
CA ARG A 121 -0.16 -18.05 4.71
C ARG A 121 0.72 -16.94 5.27
N GLU A 122 1.87 -17.27 5.84
CA GLU A 122 2.81 -16.27 6.38
C GLU A 122 3.29 -15.30 5.29
N PHE A 123 3.63 -15.83 4.10
CA PHE A 123 4.00 -15.01 2.96
C PHE A 123 2.86 -14.06 2.53
N MET A 124 1.64 -14.58 2.37
CA MET A 124 0.49 -13.78 1.96
C MET A 124 0.11 -12.73 3.00
N MET A 125 0.14 -13.07 4.29
CA MET A 125 -0.10 -12.10 5.36
C MET A 125 0.92 -10.97 5.31
N LYS A 126 2.22 -11.29 5.21
CA LYS A 126 3.27 -10.27 5.08
C LYS A 126 3.07 -9.40 3.84
N LEU A 127 2.70 -10.00 2.71
CA LEU A 127 2.44 -9.25 1.47
C LEU A 127 1.26 -8.29 1.64
N LEU A 128 0.09 -8.77 2.08
CA LEU A 128 -1.13 -7.98 2.18
C LEU A 128 -1.00 -6.84 3.20
N CYS A 129 -0.37 -7.11 4.35
CA CYS A 129 -0.07 -6.08 5.35
C CYS A 129 0.95 -5.03 4.87
N SER A 130 1.70 -5.31 3.79
CA SER A 130 2.68 -4.38 3.22
C SER A 130 2.16 -3.64 1.99
N LEU A 131 0.92 -3.89 1.55
CA LEU A 131 0.34 -3.18 0.42
C LEU A 131 -0.01 -1.75 0.83
N GLU A 132 0.38 -0.79 0.00
CA GLU A 132 -0.03 0.60 0.11
C GLU A 132 -0.75 1.03 -1.17
N PRO A 133 -1.85 1.79 -1.08
CA PRO A 133 -2.50 2.32 -2.27
C PRO A 133 -1.61 3.36 -2.92
N ARG A 134 -1.55 3.32 -4.25
CA ARG A 134 -0.81 4.29 -5.06
C ARG A 134 -1.70 4.83 -6.17
N TYR A 135 -1.59 6.12 -6.42
CA TYR A 135 -2.26 6.81 -7.52
C TYR A 135 -1.21 7.59 -8.31
N GLU A 136 -1.26 7.43 -9.62
CA GLU A 136 -0.41 8.15 -10.58
C GLU A 136 -1.31 8.87 -11.57
N ARG A 137 -0.96 10.11 -11.92
CA ARG A 137 -1.72 10.87 -12.91
C ARG A 137 -1.42 10.33 -14.31
N ARG A 138 -2.27 10.71 -15.27
CA ARG A 138 -1.96 10.48 -16.68
C ARG A 138 -0.61 11.14 -17.01
N ASP A 139 0.20 10.41 -17.77
CA ASP A 139 1.53 10.82 -18.23
C ASP A 139 2.61 10.91 -17.13
N ASP A 140 2.31 10.45 -15.89
CA ASP A 140 3.34 10.30 -14.87
C ASP A 140 4.28 9.12 -15.20
N PHE A 141 5.58 9.37 -15.07
CA PHE A 141 6.60 8.33 -15.20
C PHE A 141 6.75 7.58 -13.88
N ILE A 142 6.40 6.29 -13.88
CA ILE A 142 6.54 5.42 -12.70
C ILE A 142 8.01 5.03 -12.50
N TYR A 143 8.67 4.53 -13.55
CA TYR A 143 10.07 4.12 -13.53
C TYR A 143 10.83 4.63 -14.74
N TYR A 144 12.09 4.98 -14.52
CA TYR A 144 13.05 5.28 -15.58
C TYR A 144 13.90 4.05 -15.91
N GLN A 145 14.40 3.95 -17.15
CA GLN A 145 15.04 2.74 -17.69
C GLN A 145 16.23 2.19 -16.87
N LEU A 146 16.94 3.06 -16.14
CA LEU A 146 18.12 2.71 -15.34
C LEU A 146 17.90 2.96 -13.84
N GLN A 147 16.64 3.13 -13.44
CA GLN A 147 16.29 3.29 -12.04
C GLN A 147 16.40 1.93 -11.33
N ASP A 148 17.08 1.90 -10.19
CA ASP A 148 17.02 0.76 -9.29
C ASP A 148 15.60 0.71 -8.68
N VAL A 149 14.86 -0.34 -9.02
CA VAL A 149 13.49 -0.55 -8.54
C VAL A 149 13.52 -1.59 -7.42
N ILE A 150 13.07 -1.19 -6.24
CA ILE A 150 12.99 -2.03 -5.03
C ILE A 150 11.55 -2.34 -4.60
N GLU A 151 10.57 -1.97 -5.43
CA GLU A 151 9.15 -2.13 -5.15
C GLU A 151 8.45 -2.92 -6.27
N VAL A 152 7.29 -3.49 -5.96
CA VAL A 152 6.43 -4.19 -6.93
C VAL A 152 5.09 -3.46 -6.96
N ILE A 153 4.64 -3.08 -8.15
CA ILE A 153 3.37 -2.39 -8.34
C ILE A 153 2.35 -3.36 -8.92
N PHE A 154 1.19 -3.44 -8.26
CA PHE A 154 0.02 -4.16 -8.73
C PHE A 154 -1.00 -3.16 -9.28
N VAL A 155 -1.20 -3.17 -10.61
CA VAL A 155 -2.13 -2.24 -11.28
C VAL A 155 -3.54 -2.82 -11.22
N GLU A 156 -4.31 -2.46 -10.19
CA GLU A 156 -5.70 -2.90 -10.03
C GLU A 156 -6.67 -2.14 -10.96
N GLN A 157 -6.40 -0.85 -11.20
CA GLN A 157 -7.22 0.03 -12.02
C GLN A 157 -6.36 0.91 -12.92
N GLY A 158 -6.80 1.13 -14.16
CA GLY A 158 -6.10 1.94 -15.15
C GLY A 158 -5.23 1.11 -16.09
N SER A 159 -4.29 1.78 -16.76
CA SER A 159 -3.37 1.18 -17.73
C SER A 159 -2.00 1.82 -17.61
N VAL A 160 -0.95 1.03 -17.81
CA VAL A 160 0.44 1.48 -17.83
C VAL A 160 1.06 1.14 -19.18
N ASP A 161 1.84 2.07 -19.72
CA ASP A 161 2.62 1.86 -20.93
C ASP A 161 4.07 1.52 -20.56
N VAL A 162 4.67 0.58 -21.29
CA VAL A 162 6.06 0.19 -21.11
C VAL A 162 6.83 0.51 -22.39
N GLY A 163 7.87 1.34 -22.27
CA GLY A 163 8.68 1.79 -23.39
C GLY A 163 10.14 2.02 -23.01
N PHE A 164 10.97 2.33 -24.01
CA PHE A 164 12.38 2.65 -23.83
C PHE A 164 12.63 4.10 -24.26
N GLU A 165 13.51 4.83 -23.57
CA GLU A 165 13.96 6.14 -24.03
C GLU A 165 14.87 5.94 -25.25
N VAL A 166 14.38 6.31 -26.43
CA VAL A 166 15.21 6.33 -27.64
C VAL A 166 16.03 7.61 -27.62
N SER A 167 17.29 7.53 -27.23
CA SER A 167 18.23 8.64 -27.41
C SER A 167 18.52 8.81 -28.91
N PHE A 168 18.00 9.85 -29.54
CA PHE A 168 18.48 10.26 -30.86
C PHE A 168 19.81 11.02 -30.66
N GLN A 169 20.90 10.47 -31.22
CA GLN A 169 22.21 11.14 -31.33
C GLN A 169 22.22 12.14 -32.49
#